data_AF-P87064-F1
#
_entry.id   AF-P87064-F1
#
_cell.length_a   1.000
_cell.length_b   1.000
_cell.length_c   1.000
_cell.angle_alpha   90.00
_cell.angle_beta   90.00
_cell.angle_gamma   90.00
#
_symmetry.space_group_name_H-M   'P 1'
#
loop_
_entity.id
_entity.type
_entity.pdbx_description
1 polymer ?
#
loop_
_entity_poly.entity_id
_entity_poly.type
_entity_poly.pdbx_seq_one_letter_code
_entity_poly.pdbx_strand_id
1 'polypeptide(L)'
;MVPSFVVYSSWVNGRQRYIRQAFASILFYIIRDTTLSFPSHTTMSTKPETDLQTVLDSEIKEWHFHIYFHQNNAAEHQAALELRDAVLRLRQDGAFVAVPLFRVNMDPMGPHPVGSYEIWVPSETFASVFSYLCMNRGRLSILVHPLTREELRDHEIRNAWIGPSFPLNLANLPIKSDEIPLQYPSLKLGYSSTAHKMSLEERRKLGDDIEAVLRGEKEAARAPHRDA
;
A
#
# COMPACT_ATOMS: atom_id res chain seq x y z
N MET A 1 -58.58 -5.14 -58.99
CA MET A 1 -57.53 -6.10 -58.58
C MET A 1 -56.36 -5.32 -58.00
N VAL A 2 -56.37 -5.10 -56.69
CA VAL A 2 -55.26 -5.11 -55.70
C VAL A 2 -55.98 -4.87 -54.36
N PRO A 3 -56.03 -5.86 -53.45
CA PRO A 3 -56.66 -5.73 -52.14
C PRO A 3 -55.66 -5.31 -51.05
N SER A 4 -56.21 -4.68 -50.01
CA SER A 4 -55.94 -4.84 -48.57
C SER A 4 -54.52 -5.19 -48.09
N PHE A 5 -53.99 -4.43 -47.12
CA PHE A 5 -54.19 -4.68 -45.68
C PHE A 5 -53.39 -3.68 -44.84
N VAL A 6 -54.09 -3.04 -43.91
CA VAL A 6 -53.52 -2.30 -42.78
C VAL A 6 -52.90 -3.31 -41.82
N VAL A 7 -51.58 -3.27 -41.64
CA VAL A 7 -50.87 -4.12 -40.66
C VAL A 7 -50.84 -3.39 -39.32
N TYR A 8 -51.54 -3.99 -38.35
CA TYR A 8 -51.67 -3.58 -36.96
C TYR A 8 -50.33 -3.42 -36.23
N SER A 9 -50.16 -2.28 -35.53
CA SER A 9 -49.00 -1.93 -34.71
C SER A 9 -49.00 -2.59 -33.31
N SER A 10 -49.45 -3.83 -33.16
CA SER A 10 -49.54 -4.48 -31.83
C SER A 10 -48.38 -5.43 -31.51
N TRP A 11 -47.44 -5.68 -32.43
CA TRP A 11 -46.36 -6.65 -32.21
C TRP A 11 -45.14 -6.13 -31.43
N VAL A 12 -44.96 -4.81 -31.28
CA VAL A 12 -43.77 -4.24 -30.60
C VAL A 12 -43.98 -4.13 -29.08
N ASN A 13 -45.21 -3.99 -28.60
CA ASN A 13 -45.47 -3.80 -27.16
C ASN A 13 -45.40 -5.10 -26.34
N GLY A 14 -45.48 -6.28 -26.97
CA GLY A 14 -45.43 -7.56 -26.27
C GLY A 14 -44.04 -7.87 -25.70
N ARG A 15 -42.96 -7.70 -26.49
CA ARG A 15 -41.62 -8.12 -26.08
C ARG A 15 -41.02 -7.27 -24.94
N GLN A 16 -41.38 -5.99 -24.82
CA GLN A 16 -40.84 -5.17 -23.74
C GLN A 16 -41.41 -5.50 -22.35
N ARG A 17 -42.63 -6.02 -22.25
CA ARG A 17 -43.23 -6.42 -20.97
C ARG A 17 -42.62 -7.72 -20.42
N TYR A 18 -42.37 -8.71 -21.27
CA TYR A 18 -41.76 -9.99 -20.83
C TYR A 18 -40.30 -9.82 -20.39
N ILE A 19 -39.54 -8.94 -21.05
CA ILE A 19 -38.16 -8.66 -20.64
C ILE A 19 -38.13 -8.01 -19.25
N ARG A 20 -39.02 -7.06 -18.95
CA ARG A 20 -39.03 -6.40 -17.62
C ARG A 20 -39.43 -7.33 -16.47
N GLN A 21 -40.28 -8.33 -16.70
CA GLN A 21 -40.64 -9.30 -15.64
C GLN A 21 -39.56 -10.37 -15.42
N ALA A 22 -38.85 -10.80 -16.47
CA ALA A 22 -37.77 -11.79 -16.31
C ALA A 22 -36.57 -11.24 -15.52
N PHE A 23 -36.22 -9.97 -15.70
CA PHE A 23 -35.11 -9.34 -14.95
C PHE A 23 -35.42 -9.11 -13.47
N ALA A 24 -36.68 -8.88 -13.10
CA ALA A 24 -37.06 -8.73 -11.69
C ALA A 24 -36.92 -10.06 -10.93
N SER A 25 -37.36 -11.18 -11.50
CA SER A 25 -37.33 -12.47 -10.82
C SER A 25 -35.91 -13.03 -10.62
N ILE A 26 -34.99 -12.79 -11.56
CA ILE A 26 -33.59 -13.21 -11.42
C ILE A 26 -32.87 -12.39 -10.34
N LEU A 27 -33.19 -11.10 -10.21
CA LEU A 27 -32.59 -10.26 -9.17
C LEU A 27 -33.06 -10.65 -7.75
N PHE A 28 -34.30 -11.13 -7.59
CA PHE A 28 -34.79 -11.61 -6.29
C PHE A 28 -34.26 -13.00 -5.89
N TYR A 29 -33.93 -13.87 -6.85
CA TYR A 29 -33.42 -15.21 -6.54
C TYR A 29 -31.93 -15.22 -6.15
N ILE A 30 -31.14 -14.29 -6.68
CA ILE A 30 -29.69 -14.21 -6.36
C ILE A 30 -29.44 -13.62 -4.97
N ILE A 31 -30.38 -12.85 -4.40
CA ILE A 31 -30.16 -12.18 -3.10
C ILE A 31 -30.40 -13.12 -1.89
N ARG A 32 -30.98 -14.32 -2.06
CA ARG A 32 -31.34 -15.17 -0.90
C ARG A 32 -30.32 -16.21 -0.44
N ASP A 33 -29.28 -16.52 -1.21
CA ASP A 33 -28.39 -17.65 -0.86
C ASP A 33 -26.90 -17.30 -0.70
N THR A 34 -26.56 -16.02 -0.60
CA THR A 34 -25.21 -15.60 -0.17
C THR A 34 -25.28 -15.03 1.23
N THR A 35 -25.35 -15.91 2.23
CA THR A 35 -24.78 -15.60 3.54
C THR A 35 -23.27 -15.49 3.35
N LEU A 36 -22.81 -14.35 2.82
CA LEU A 36 -21.43 -13.96 2.88
C LEU A 36 -21.13 -13.80 4.36
N SER A 37 -20.56 -14.83 4.97
CA SER A 37 -19.93 -14.74 6.27
C SER A 37 -18.73 -13.81 6.10
N PHE A 38 -18.93 -12.53 6.33
CA PHE A 38 -17.81 -11.61 6.49
C PHE A 38 -16.96 -12.16 7.65
N PRO A 39 -15.66 -12.42 7.44
CA PRO A 39 -14.80 -12.83 8.54
C PRO A 39 -14.95 -11.80 9.66
N SER A 40 -15.11 -12.29 10.89
CA SER A 40 -15.29 -11.48 12.08
C SER A 40 -14.30 -10.33 12.02
N HIS A 41 -14.82 -9.09 11.97
CA HIS A 41 -14.00 -7.91 12.14
C HIS A 41 -13.20 -8.13 13.41
N THR A 42 -11.91 -8.43 13.26
CA THR A 42 -10.97 -8.32 14.37
C THR A 42 -11.17 -6.90 14.85
N THR A 43 -11.73 -6.75 16.04
CA THR A 43 -12.00 -5.46 16.67
C THR A 43 -10.67 -4.73 16.72
N MET A 44 -10.43 -3.87 15.74
CA MET A 44 -9.30 -2.97 15.80
C MET A 44 -9.51 -2.14 17.05
N SER A 45 -8.48 -2.08 17.92
CA SER A 45 -8.49 -1.10 19.00
C SER A 45 -8.78 0.26 18.39
N THR A 46 -9.82 0.93 18.88
CA THR A 46 -10.20 2.26 18.39
C THR A 46 -9.25 3.35 18.86
N LYS A 47 -8.41 3.04 19.86
CA LYS A 47 -7.41 3.96 20.39
C LYS A 47 -6.03 3.66 19.79
N PRO A 48 -5.27 4.70 19.40
CA PRO A 48 -3.86 4.54 19.02
C PRO A 48 -3.05 3.88 20.14
N GLU A 49 -2.12 3.02 19.74
CA GLU A 49 -1.12 2.46 20.66
C GLU A 49 -0.18 3.56 21.14
N THR A 50 0.08 3.60 22.44
CA THR A 50 0.92 4.61 23.09
C THR A 50 1.89 4.02 24.11
N ASP A 51 1.81 2.73 24.41
CA ASP A 51 2.84 2.05 25.19
C ASP A 51 4.18 2.10 24.44
N LEU A 52 5.16 2.73 25.07
CA LEU A 52 6.45 3.03 24.44
C LEU A 52 7.15 1.75 23.98
N GLN A 53 7.14 0.70 24.79
CA GLN A 53 7.82 -0.55 24.43
C GLN A 53 7.15 -1.20 23.21
N THR A 54 5.82 -1.31 23.24
CA THR A 54 5.01 -1.88 22.14
C THR A 54 5.21 -1.12 20.83
N VAL A 55 5.25 0.23 20.87
CA VAL A 55 5.52 1.05 19.68
C VAL A 55 6.92 0.81 19.12
N LEU A 56 7.93 0.69 19.99
CA LEU A 56 9.32 0.46 19.56
C LEU A 56 9.55 -0.93 19.00
N ASP A 57 8.88 -1.94 19.56
CA ASP A 57 8.95 -3.32 19.08
C ASP A 57 8.26 -3.51 17.73
N SER A 58 7.19 -2.73 17.49
CA SER A 58 6.42 -2.76 16.23
C SER A 58 6.92 -1.79 15.16
N GLU A 59 7.93 -0.97 15.45
CA GLU A 59 8.50 -0.03 14.48
C GLU A 59 9.02 -0.79 13.24
N ILE A 60 8.67 -0.28 12.06
CA ILE A 60 8.97 -0.87 10.75
C ILE A 60 10.48 -0.93 10.55
N LYS A 61 10.99 -2.07 10.09
CA LYS A 61 12.44 -2.29 9.88
C LYS A 61 12.84 -2.19 8.42
N GLU A 62 11.95 -2.59 7.52
CA GLU A 62 12.19 -2.64 6.08
C GLU A 62 10.91 -2.21 5.34
N TRP A 63 11.10 -1.70 4.13
CA TRP A 63 10.05 -1.14 3.29
C TRP A 63 10.19 -1.63 1.87
N HIS A 64 9.06 -1.73 1.18
CA HIS A 64 9.02 -1.86 -0.26
C HIS A 64 8.43 -0.61 -0.92
N PHE A 65 9.08 -0.22 -2.02
CA PHE A 65 8.59 0.79 -2.95
C PHE A 65 8.38 0.11 -4.30
N HIS A 66 7.13 0.05 -4.77
CA HIS A 66 6.82 -0.49 -6.09
C HIS A 66 6.55 0.64 -7.07
N ILE A 67 7.41 0.76 -8.09
CA ILE A 67 7.30 1.78 -9.12
C ILE A 67 6.40 1.22 -10.21
N TYR A 68 5.27 1.89 -10.46
CA TYR A 68 4.25 1.43 -11.39
C TYR A 68 4.34 2.14 -12.74
N PHE A 69 4.04 1.40 -13.80
CA PHE A 69 3.88 1.89 -15.16
C PHE A 69 2.77 1.11 -15.87
N HIS A 70 2.00 1.76 -16.74
CA HIS A 70 1.02 1.07 -17.56
C HIS A 70 1.73 0.17 -18.60
N GLN A 71 1.34 -1.09 -18.68
CA GLN A 71 1.96 -2.15 -19.49
C GLN A 71 2.08 -1.76 -20.97
N ASN A 72 1.07 -1.06 -21.49
CA ASN A 72 0.99 -0.61 -22.88
C ASN A 72 1.45 0.85 -23.06
N ASN A 73 2.20 1.41 -22.11
CA ASN A 73 2.76 2.76 -22.19
C ASN A 73 4.29 2.71 -22.17
N ALA A 74 4.87 2.70 -23.37
CA ALA A 74 6.33 2.65 -23.55
C ALA A 74 7.06 3.83 -22.88
N ALA A 75 6.45 5.01 -22.82
CA ALA A 75 7.07 6.19 -22.20
C ALA A 75 7.14 6.06 -20.67
N GLU A 76 6.08 5.54 -20.03
CA GLU A 76 6.10 5.27 -18.58
C GLU A 76 7.06 4.12 -18.24
N HIS A 77 7.06 3.05 -19.03
CA HIS A 77 8.00 1.95 -18.83
C HIS A 77 9.46 2.45 -18.91
N GLN A 78 9.78 3.25 -19.92
CA GLN A 78 11.11 3.85 -20.06
C GLN A 78 11.46 4.75 -18.86
N ALA A 79 10.55 5.62 -18.44
CA ALA A 79 10.75 6.47 -17.27
C ALA A 79 10.97 5.67 -15.97
N ALA A 80 10.28 4.54 -15.83
CA ALA A 80 10.44 3.64 -14.69
C ALA A 80 11.85 3.01 -14.67
N LEU A 81 12.36 2.58 -15.82
CA LEU A 81 13.72 2.05 -15.92
C LEU A 81 14.79 3.13 -15.69
N GLU A 82 14.59 4.34 -16.20
CA GLU A 82 15.49 5.47 -15.96
C GLU A 82 15.57 5.84 -14.47
N LEU A 83 14.43 5.83 -13.79
CA LEU A 83 14.36 6.04 -12.34
C LEU A 83 15.11 4.93 -11.60
N ARG A 84 14.93 3.67 -11.99
CA ARG A 84 15.66 2.53 -11.42
C ARG A 84 17.17 2.70 -11.54
N ASP A 85 17.64 3.08 -12.74
CA ASP A 85 19.06 3.30 -13.00
C ASP A 85 19.60 4.47 -12.18
N ALA A 86 18.81 5.52 -11.98
CA ALA A 86 19.20 6.65 -11.13
C ALA A 86 19.33 6.24 -9.66
N VAL A 87 18.40 5.44 -9.13
CA VAL A 87 18.49 4.86 -7.78
C VAL A 87 19.75 4.00 -7.63
N LEU A 88 20.07 3.17 -8.64
CA LEU A 88 21.27 2.32 -8.62
C LEU A 88 22.57 3.14 -8.61
N ARG A 89 22.65 4.20 -9.41
CA ARG A 89 23.79 5.14 -9.41
C ARG A 89 23.94 5.85 -8.06
N LEU A 90 22.84 6.37 -7.51
CA LEU A 90 22.85 7.04 -6.21
C LEU A 90 23.24 6.11 -5.05
N ARG A 91 22.81 4.84 -5.09
CA ARG A 91 23.29 3.82 -4.16
C ARG A 91 24.80 3.61 -4.30
N GLN A 92 25.30 3.52 -5.53
CA GLN A 92 26.73 3.38 -5.80
C GLN A 92 27.53 4.56 -5.26
N ASP A 93 26.97 5.78 -5.34
CA ASP A 93 27.57 7.01 -4.82
C ASP A 93 27.36 7.21 -3.30
N GLY A 94 26.69 6.28 -2.62
CA GLY A 94 26.50 6.31 -1.17
C GLY A 94 25.41 7.29 -0.67
N ALA A 95 24.53 7.76 -1.55
CA ALA A 95 23.45 8.68 -1.15
C ALA A 95 22.43 8.04 -0.18
N PHE A 96 22.18 6.74 -0.33
CA PHE A 96 21.30 5.92 0.49
C PHE A 96 21.49 4.43 0.18
N VAL A 97 20.88 3.56 0.98
CA VAL A 97 20.75 2.14 0.68
C VAL A 97 19.37 1.87 0.13
N ALA A 98 19.29 1.52 -1.15
CA ALA A 98 18.05 1.11 -1.80
C ALA A 98 18.38 0.01 -2.81
N VAL A 99 17.68 -1.11 -2.77
CA VAL A 99 17.99 -2.26 -3.61
C VAL A 99 16.81 -2.57 -4.53
N PRO A 100 16.82 -2.07 -5.77
CA PRO A 100 15.86 -2.50 -6.78
C PRO A 100 16.01 -4.00 -7.06
N LEU A 101 14.91 -4.74 -6.95
CA LEU A 101 14.86 -6.16 -7.32
C LEU A 101 15.24 -6.31 -8.80
N PHE A 102 15.95 -7.39 -9.14
CA PHE A 102 16.39 -7.63 -10.52
C PHE A 102 15.21 -7.63 -11.51
N ARG A 103 14.14 -8.34 -11.16
CA ARG A 103 12.95 -8.55 -11.99
C ARG A 103 12.15 -7.26 -12.16
N VAL A 104 11.72 -7.01 -13.39
CA VAL A 104 10.65 -6.07 -13.72
C VAL A 104 9.43 -6.88 -14.16
N ASN A 105 8.29 -6.64 -13.52
CA ASN A 105 7.01 -7.21 -13.93
C ASN A 105 6.46 -6.36 -15.07
N MET A 106 6.33 -6.93 -16.26
CA MET A 106 5.79 -6.22 -17.43
C MET A 106 4.26 -6.17 -17.45
N ASP A 107 3.63 -7.03 -16.66
CA ASP A 107 2.19 -7.29 -16.61
C ASP A 107 1.72 -7.36 -15.14
N PRO A 108 0.40 -7.37 -14.87
CA PRO A 108 -0.10 -7.53 -13.50
C PRO A 108 0.47 -8.79 -12.86
N MET A 109 0.96 -8.68 -11.64
CA MET A 109 1.62 -9.76 -10.92
C MET A 109 1.38 -9.61 -9.41
N GLY A 110 0.97 -10.68 -8.75
CA GLY A 110 0.63 -10.63 -7.33
C GLY A 110 -0.48 -9.60 -7.05
N PRO A 111 -0.29 -8.69 -6.07
CA PRO A 111 -1.27 -7.64 -5.79
C PRO A 111 -1.23 -6.47 -6.78
N HIS A 112 -0.23 -6.42 -7.66
CA HIS A 112 0.03 -5.26 -8.52
C HIS A 112 -0.81 -5.35 -9.80
N PRO A 113 -1.69 -4.37 -10.07
CA PRO A 113 -2.61 -4.38 -11.22
C PRO A 113 -1.97 -3.92 -12.53
N VAL A 114 -0.71 -3.45 -12.49
CA VAL A 114 0.03 -2.96 -13.65
C VAL A 114 1.49 -3.40 -13.63
N GLY A 115 2.24 -3.05 -14.67
CA GLY A 115 3.68 -3.28 -14.71
C GLY A 115 4.36 -2.58 -13.53
N SER A 116 5.34 -3.24 -12.93
CA SER A 116 6.00 -2.76 -11.73
C SER A 116 7.38 -3.35 -11.50
N TYR A 117 8.20 -2.69 -10.71
CA TYR A 117 9.35 -3.31 -10.04
C TYR A 117 9.45 -2.82 -8.59
N GLU A 118 10.05 -3.65 -7.75
CA GLU A 118 10.21 -3.41 -6.32
C GLU A 118 11.58 -2.80 -6.02
N ILE A 119 11.63 -1.92 -5.01
CA ILE A 119 12.84 -1.46 -4.35
C ILE A 119 12.72 -1.77 -2.86
N TRP A 120 13.62 -2.59 -2.36
CA TRP A 120 13.80 -2.78 -0.92
C TRP A 120 14.58 -1.62 -0.31
N VAL A 121 14.10 -1.11 0.83
CA VAL A 121 14.71 0.00 1.55
C VAL A 121 14.70 -0.30 3.05
N PRO A 122 15.87 -0.27 3.72
CA PRO A 122 15.92 -0.39 5.17
C PRO A 122 15.48 0.92 5.83
N SER A 123 14.86 0.86 7.01
CA SER A 123 14.37 2.04 7.72
C SER A 123 15.43 3.10 7.96
N GLU A 124 16.71 2.71 8.09
CA GLU A 124 17.85 3.61 8.25
C GLU A 124 18.00 4.62 7.09
N THR A 125 17.49 4.32 5.89
CA THR A 125 17.57 5.24 4.74
C THR A 125 16.23 5.55 4.08
N PHE A 126 15.12 5.16 4.73
CA PHE A 126 13.76 5.40 4.24
C PHE A 126 13.51 6.87 3.88
N ALA A 127 13.83 7.80 4.79
CA ALA A 127 13.55 9.22 4.58
C ALA A 127 14.29 9.79 3.36
N SER A 128 15.55 9.39 3.15
CA SER A 128 16.35 9.82 1.98
C SER A 128 15.77 9.27 0.67
N VAL A 129 15.39 8.00 0.64
CA VAL A 129 14.78 7.38 -0.56
C VAL A 129 13.41 7.97 -0.85
N PHE A 130 12.56 8.10 0.18
CA PHE A 130 11.24 8.70 0.06
C PHE A 130 11.33 10.14 -0.46
N SER A 131 12.24 10.94 0.10
CA SER A 131 12.52 12.31 -0.36
C SER A 131 12.93 12.34 -1.83
N TYR A 132 13.90 11.50 -2.22
CA TYR A 132 14.36 11.43 -3.60
C TYR A 132 13.24 11.07 -4.58
N LEU A 133 12.44 10.04 -4.26
CA LEU A 133 11.36 9.58 -5.13
C LEU A 133 10.23 10.61 -5.23
N CYS A 134 9.89 11.31 -4.14
CA CYS A 134 8.95 12.44 -4.18
C CYS A 134 9.38 13.51 -5.17
N MET A 135 10.67 13.81 -5.24
CA MET A 135 11.21 14.89 -6.08
C MET A 135 11.48 14.46 -7.52
N ASN A 136 11.79 13.18 -7.77
CA ASN A 136 12.40 12.75 -9.04
C ASN A 136 11.62 11.66 -9.81
N ARG A 137 10.50 11.13 -9.29
CA ARG A 137 9.72 10.08 -10.00
C ARG A 137 8.99 10.54 -11.27
N GLY A 138 8.98 11.83 -11.56
CA GLY A 138 8.16 12.42 -12.60
C GLY A 138 6.67 12.16 -12.35
N ARG A 139 6.01 11.46 -13.29
CA ARG A 139 4.56 11.17 -13.24
C ARG A 139 4.21 9.73 -12.79
N LEU A 140 5.21 8.89 -12.53
CA LEU A 140 5.00 7.48 -12.13
C LEU A 140 4.35 7.39 -10.76
N SER A 141 3.43 6.45 -10.56
CA SER A 141 2.89 6.16 -9.22
C SER A 141 3.79 5.18 -8.48
N ILE A 142 3.92 5.37 -7.16
CA ILE A 142 4.74 4.48 -6.32
C ILE A 142 3.91 4.02 -5.14
N LEU A 143 3.66 2.71 -5.05
CA LEU A 143 3.14 2.07 -3.83
C LEU A 143 4.29 1.97 -2.83
N VAL A 144 4.07 2.40 -1.60
CA VAL A 144 5.01 2.28 -0.48
C VAL A 144 4.33 1.49 0.62
N HIS A 145 4.95 0.43 1.12
CA HIS A 145 4.39 -0.27 2.27
C HIS A 145 5.48 -0.84 3.18
N PRO A 146 5.15 -1.07 4.47
CA PRO A 146 6.01 -1.80 5.38
C PRO A 146 6.27 -3.22 4.88
N LEU A 147 7.43 -3.78 5.18
CA LEU A 147 7.72 -5.18 4.93
C LEU A 147 7.67 -5.93 6.26
N THR A 148 6.49 -6.40 6.67
CA THR A 148 6.27 -7.15 7.92
C THR A 148 5.73 -8.56 7.65
N ARG A 149 5.46 -9.31 8.72
CA ARG A 149 4.82 -10.62 8.63
C ARG A 149 3.36 -10.54 8.21
N GLU A 150 2.72 -9.37 8.23
CA GLU A 150 1.30 -9.21 7.92
C GLU A 150 1.11 -8.57 6.53
N GLU A 151 1.58 -9.26 5.49
CA GLU A 151 1.66 -8.73 4.11
C GLU A 151 0.33 -8.16 3.60
N LEU A 152 -0.79 -8.84 3.88
CA LEU A 152 -2.11 -8.33 3.52
C LEU A 152 -2.38 -6.94 4.14
N ARG A 153 -2.13 -6.77 5.44
CA ARG A 153 -2.34 -5.47 6.13
C ARG A 153 -1.37 -4.40 5.66
N ASP A 154 -0.13 -4.80 5.37
CA ASP A 154 0.89 -3.90 4.87
C ASP A 154 0.45 -3.30 3.53
N HIS A 155 -0.11 -4.11 2.63
CA HIS A 155 -0.63 -3.67 1.34
C HIS A 155 -2.00 -2.99 1.42
N GLU A 156 -2.86 -3.34 2.37
CA GLU A 156 -4.24 -2.86 2.42
C GLU A 156 -4.39 -1.53 3.17
N ILE A 157 -3.89 -1.48 4.42
CA ILE A 157 -4.22 -0.40 5.36
C ILE A 157 -3.00 0.36 5.88
N ARG A 158 -1.78 -0.19 5.76
CA ARG A 158 -0.53 0.49 6.17
C ARG A 158 0.24 1.08 4.99
N ASN A 159 -0.26 0.91 3.77
CA ASN A 159 0.39 1.45 2.59
C ASN A 159 0.31 2.98 2.55
N ALA A 160 1.20 3.55 1.75
CA ALA A 160 1.14 4.92 1.27
C ALA A 160 1.37 4.93 -0.24
N TRP A 161 1.05 6.05 -0.87
CA TRP A 161 1.28 6.25 -2.30
C TRP A 161 2.00 7.57 -2.55
N ILE A 162 3.04 7.52 -3.39
CA ILE A 162 3.61 8.73 -4.00
C ILE A 162 2.95 8.90 -5.37
N GLY A 163 2.01 9.84 -5.46
CA GLY A 163 1.16 10.02 -6.64
C GLY A 163 -0.18 9.28 -6.53
N PRO A 164 -0.91 9.12 -7.65
CA PRO A 164 -2.21 8.45 -7.67
C PRO A 164 -2.11 6.98 -7.22
N SER A 165 -3.05 6.54 -6.40
CA SER A 165 -3.15 5.14 -6.00
C SER A 165 -3.75 4.26 -7.09
N PHE A 166 -3.38 2.97 -7.07
CA PHE A 166 -4.00 1.94 -7.88
C PHE A 166 -4.77 0.97 -6.99
N PRO A 167 -5.90 0.40 -7.48
CA PRO A 167 -6.62 -0.64 -6.76
C PRO A 167 -5.83 -1.95 -6.80
N LEU A 168 -5.29 -2.37 -5.65
CA LEU A 168 -4.53 -3.61 -5.54
C LEU A 168 -5.43 -4.85 -5.53
N ASN A 169 -4.95 -5.97 -6.09
CA ASN A 169 -5.62 -7.27 -6.00
C ASN A 169 -5.10 -8.08 -4.80
N LEU A 170 -5.73 -7.90 -3.65
CA LEU A 170 -5.24 -8.45 -2.37
C LEU A 170 -5.54 -9.95 -2.17
N ALA A 171 -6.23 -10.61 -3.10
CA ALA A 171 -6.82 -11.93 -2.89
C ALA A 171 -5.83 -13.05 -2.52
N ASN A 172 -4.57 -12.93 -2.96
CA ASN A 172 -3.55 -13.96 -2.80
C ASN A 172 -2.47 -13.61 -1.75
N LEU A 173 -2.61 -12.48 -1.05
CA LEU A 173 -1.63 -12.11 -0.01
C LEU A 173 -1.89 -12.89 1.28
N PRO A 174 -0.85 -13.42 1.93
CA PRO A 174 -1.00 -14.10 3.21
C PRO A 174 -1.44 -13.10 4.29
N ILE A 175 -2.32 -13.55 5.19
CA ILE A 175 -2.76 -12.75 6.34
C ILE A 175 -1.59 -12.53 7.30
N LYS A 176 -0.85 -13.61 7.60
CA LYS A 176 0.33 -13.58 8.46
C LYS A 176 1.28 -14.71 8.10
N SER A 177 2.51 -14.38 7.74
CA SER A 177 3.60 -15.31 7.45
C SER A 177 4.29 -15.77 8.74
N ASP A 178 4.88 -16.97 8.76
CA ASP A 178 5.58 -17.50 9.96
C ASP A 178 6.97 -16.89 10.17
N GLU A 179 7.65 -16.61 9.06
CA GLU A 179 9.00 -16.06 9.05
C GLU A 179 8.98 -14.53 8.90
N ILE A 180 10.00 -13.87 9.43
CA ILE A 180 10.24 -12.46 9.09
C ILE A 180 10.61 -12.36 7.60
N PRO A 181 10.12 -11.36 6.86
CA PRO A 181 10.42 -11.17 5.44
C PRO A 181 11.84 -10.60 5.24
N LEU A 182 12.84 -11.31 5.73
CA LEU A 182 14.24 -10.89 5.76
C LEU A 182 14.82 -10.77 4.34
N GLN A 183 15.31 -9.59 3.96
CA GLN A 183 16.03 -9.38 2.70
C GLN A 183 17.41 -8.73 2.94
N TYR A 184 18.37 -9.11 2.09
CA TYR A 184 19.75 -8.56 2.08
C TYR A 184 20.49 -8.52 3.44
N PRO A 185 20.52 -9.62 4.23
CA PRO A 185 21.13 -9.64 5.57
C PRO A 185 22.62 -9.27 5.60
N SER A 186 23.33 -9.45 4.48
CA SER A 186 24.74 -9.05 4.34
C SER A 186 24.98 -7.55 4.50
N LEU A 187 23.95 -6.71 4.31
CA LEU A 187 24.03 -5.27 4.53
C LEU A 187 23.95 -4.87 6.00
N LYS A 188 23.51 -5.76 6.90
CA LYS A 188 23.34 -5.50 8.35
C LYS A 188 22.48 -4.27 8.66
N LEU A 189 21.39 -4.11 7.91
CA LEU A 189 20.40 -3.05 8.06
C LEU A 189 19.00 -3.67 8.22
N GLY A 190 18.00 -2.87 8.58
CA GLY A 190 16.63 -3.34 8.73
C GLY A 190 16.52 -4.45 9.78
N TYR A 191 15.96 -5.61 9.40
CA TYR A 191 15.85 -6.76 10.30
C TYR A 191 17.21 -7.32 10.74
N SER A 192 18.28 -7.08 9.96
CA SER A 192 19.65 -7.53 10.27
C SER A 192 20.49 -6.47 10.99
N SER A 193 19.90 -5.34 11.37
CA SER A 193 20.61 -4.26 12.05
C SER A 193 21.11 -4.68 13.43
N THR A 194 22.40 -4.48 13.67
CA THR A 194 23.04 -4.68 15.00
C THR A 194 23.37 -3.36 15.67
N ALA A 195 22.81 -2.24 15.18
CA ALA A 195 23.01 -0.92 15.76
C ALA A 195 22.51 -0.87 17.21
N HIS A 196 23.21 -0.13 18.05
CA HIS A 196 22.80 0.08 19.44
C HIS A 196 21.46 0.83 19.48
N LYS A 197 20.51 0.32 20.26
CA LYS A 197 19.20 0.94 20.47
C LYS A 197 19.17 1.61 21.85
N MET A 198 18.69 2.86 21.89
CA MET A 198 18.42 3.56 23.15
C MET A 198 17.45 2.75 24.02
N SER A 199 17.78 2.64 25.30
CA SER A 199 16.92 2.08 26.33
C SER A 199 15.65 2.91 26.53
N LEU A 200 14.64 2.32 27.19
CA LEU A 200 13.42 3.04 27.54
C LEU A 200 13.69 4.25 28.46
N GLU A 201 14.68 4.15 29.34
CA GLU A 201 15.07 5.25 30.24
C GLU A 201 15.68 6.41 29.45
N GLU A 202 16.62 6.12 28.55
CA GLU A 202 17.23 7.14 27.67
C GLU A 202 16.19 7.80 26.77
N ARG A 203 15.24 7.03 26.23
CA ARG A 203 14.13 7.58 25.43
C ARG A 203 13.20 8.46 26.24
N ARG A 204 12.88 8.08 27.49
CA ARG A 204 12.06 8.91 28.39
C ARG A 204 12.76 10.22 28.72
N LYS A 205 14.05 10.17 29.04
CA LYS A 205 14.87 11.36 29.27
C LYS A 205 14.91 12.27 28.04
N LEU A 206 15.15 11.71 26.85
CA LEU A 206 15.10 12.46 25.59
C LEU A 206 13.73 13.13 25.39
N GLY A 207 12.63 12.42 25.68
CA GLY A 207 11.29 12.99 25.64
C GLY A 207 11.11 14.14 26.62
N ASP A 208 11.63 14.03 27.85
CA ASP A 208 11.56 15.10 28.85
C ASP A 208 12.37 16.34 28.41
N ASP A 209 13.52 16.13 27.79
CA ASP A 209 14.35 17.20 27.23
C ASP A 209 13.64 17.92 26.06
N ILE A 210 12.98 17.17 25.17
CA ILE A 210 12.16 17.73 24.08
C ILE A 210 11.01 18.57 24.64
N GLU A 211 10.26 18.05 25.62
CA GLU A 211 9.15 18.77 26.24
C GLU A 211 9.60 20.02 27.01
N ALA A 212 10.82 20.04 27.55
CA ALA A 212 11.39 21.22 28.17
C ALA A 212 11.62 22.35 27.14
N VAL A 213 12.09 22.02 25.93
CA VAL A 213 12.27 22.98 24.82
C VAL A 213 10.91 23.44 24.29
N LEU A 214 10.01 22.50 23.95
CA LEU A 214 8.68 22.81 23.43
C LEU A 214 7.83 23.60 24.42
N ARG A 215 8.20 23.63 25.70
CA ARG A 215 7.53 24.46 26.69
C ARG A 215 7.62 25.96 26.35
N GLY A 216 8.70 26.40 25.72
CA GLY A 216 8.90 27.77 25.26
C GLY A 216 8.21 28.10 23.94
N GLU A 217 7.85 27.08 23.16
CA GLU A 217 7.24 27.24 21.85
C GLU A 217 5.74 27.49 21.98
N LYS A 218 5.28 28.67 21.53
CA LYS A 218 3.89 29.12 21.71
C LYS A 218 2.90 28.36 20.84
N GLU A 219 3.34 27.89 19.67
CA GLU A 219 2.50 27.16 18.71
C GLU A 219 2.55 25.63 18.91
N ALA A 220 3.46 25.15 19.76
CA ALA A 220 3.57 23.73 20.06
C ALA A 220 2.42 23.28 20.98
N ALA A 221 1.68 22.26 20.55
CA ALA A 221 0.70 21.58 21.39
C ALA A 221 1.39 20.94 22.60
N ARG A 222 0.78 21.05 23.79
CA ARG A 222 1.33 20.48 25.02
C ARG A 222 1.04 19.00 25.10
N ALA A 223 2.06 18.20 25.43
CA ALA A 223 1.87 16.78 25.69
C ALA A 223 0.95 16.57 26.91
N PRO A 224 0.12 15.51 26.90
CA PRO A 224 -0.59 15.08 28.10
C PRO A 224 0.41 14.64 29.18
N HIS A 225 -0.05 14.59 30.43
CA HIS A 225 0.73 13.96 31.50
C HIS A 225 0.99 12.48 31.15
N ARG A 226 2.20 11.99 31.43
CA ARG A 226 2.49 10.55 31.32
C ARG A 226 1.57 9.80 32.29
N ASP A 227 0.96 8.72 31.80
CA ASP A 227 0.23 7.79 32.67
C ASP A 227 1.19 7.25 33.74
N ALA A 228 0.74 7.22 34.99
CA ALA A 228 1.52 6.78 36.15
C ALA A 228 1.66 5.26 36.23
#